data_AF-A0A3D2IKS1-F1
#
_entry.id   AF-A0A3D2IKS1-F1
#
_cell.length_a   1.000
_cell.length_b   1.000
_cell.length_c   1.000
_cell.angle_alpha   90.00
_cell.angle_beta   90.00
_cell.angle_gamma   90.00
#
_symmetry.space_group_name_H-M   'P 1'
#
loop_
_entity.id
_entity.type
_entity.pdbx_description
1 polymer ?
#
loop_
_entity_poly.entity_id
_entity_poly.type
_entity_poly.pdbx_seq_one_letter_code
_entity_poly.pdbx_strand_id
1 'polypeptide(L)'
;MKRLHQKIKGRGSSDNPINRFEGNYIDYDLDEETGEKPHPKTTFLTDHTKEIISYNKSPDIPFNAGLNVYRGCEHGCIYCYARPFHEYLGFSAGLDFESKIMVKHKAPELLKKTLQSAKWKPQVIAMSGITDCYQPIERKLLLTRKCLSVLAEYRNPVGIITKNHLITRDIDILKELNEYNCVSTTISVTSLDNKITELMEPRTSRPYRRL
;
A
#
# COMPACT_ATOMS: atom_id res chain seq x y z
N MET A 1 -13.51 -28.23 17.29
CA MET A 1 -12.26 -27.82 16.60
C MET A 1 -12.40 -27.73 15.06
N LYS A 2 -13.56 -27.32 14.49
CA LYS A 2 -13.78 -27.18 13.02
C LYS A 2 -14.35 -25.78 12.64
N ARG A 3 -13.82 -24.70 13.23
CA ARG A 3 -14.31 -23.31 12.97
C ARG A 3 -13.20 -22.34 12.53
N LEU A 4 -12.02 -22.85 12.20
CA LEU A 4 -10.86 -22.03 11.83
C LEU A 4 -10.79 -21.92 10.30
N HIS A 5 -11.07 -20.71 9.78
CA HIS A 5 -10.75 -20.23 8.44
C HIS A 5 -11.72 -20.53 7.29
N GLN A 6 -12.97 -20.07 7.37
CA GLN A 6 -13.75 -19.88 6.14
C GLN A 6 -13.12 -18.73 5.33
N LYS A 7 -12.63 -19.03 4.14
CA LYS A 7 -11.92 -18.07 3.27
C LYS A 7 -12.88 -16.97 2.82
N ILE A 8 -12.55 -15.71 3.09
CA ILE A 8 -13.29 -14.57 2.56
C ILE A 8 -12.75 -14.26 1.16
N LYS A 9 -13.61 -14.35 0.13
CA LYS A 9 -13.20 -14.13 -1.27
C LYS A 9 -12.56 -12.75 -1.45
N GLY A 10 -11.42 -12.63 -2.14
CA GLY A 10 -10.78 -11.33 -2.33
C GLY A 10 -10.05 -10.78 -1.09
N ARG A 11 -9.91 -11.59 -0.04
CA ARG A 11 -9.18 -11.26 1.18
C ARG A 11 -8.03 -12.24 1.39
N GLY A 12 -6.91 -11.75 1.90
CA GLY A 12 -5.75 -12.56 2.26
C GLY A 12 -5.92 -13.21 3.62
N SER A 13 -6.36 -12.41 4.60
CA SER A 13 -6.71 -12.90 5.93
C SER A 13 -8.21 -13.17 6.03
N SER A 14 -8.60 -14.22 6.73
CA SER A 14 -9.98 -14.47 7.16
C SER A 14 -10.20 -14.21 8.65
N ASP A 15 -9.18 -13.66 9.32
CA ASP A 15 -9.14 -13.52 10.77
C ASP A 15 -8.49 -12.21 11.20
N ASN A 16 -8.76 -11.81 12.44
CA ASN A 16 -8.24 -10.61 13.09
C ASN A 16 -7.51 -11.01 14.38
N PRO A 17 -6.24 -11.44 14.30
CA PRO A 17 -5.46 -11.74 15.51
C PRO A 17 -5.40 -10.52 16.43
N ILE A 18 -5.23 -10.81 17.72
CA ILE A 18 -5.13 -9.80 18.78
C ILE A 18 -4.05 -8.79 18.42
N ASN A 19 -4.40 -7.51 18.52
CA ASN A 19 -3.42 -6.43 18.42
C ASN A 19 -2.49 -6.49 19.65
N ARG A 20 -1.17 -6.60 19.42
CA ARG A 20 -0.16 -6.74 20.47
C ARG A 20 -0.08 -5.58 21.48
N PHE A 21 -0.57 -4.41 21.12
CA PHE A 21 -0.50 -3.18 21.92
C PHE A 21 -1.81 -2.84 22.62
N GLU A 22 -2.94 -3.11 21.98
CA GLU A 22 -4.28 -2.79 22.51
C GLU A 22 -4.94 -3.96 23.26
N GLY A 23 -4.47 -5.20 23.05
CA GLY A 23 -5.00 -6.40 23.71
C GLY A 23 -6.41 -6.82 23.26
N ASN A 24 -7.02 -6.11 22.31
CA ASN A 24 -8.38 -6.39 21.84
C ASN A 24 -8.40 -7.42 20.70
N TYR A 25 -9.26 -8.42 20.81
CA TYR A 25 -9.65 -9.34 19.74
C TYR A 25 -10.98 -8.89 19.14
N ILE A 26 -11.04 -8.73 17.82
CA ILE A 26 -12.30 -8.46 17.12
C ILE A 26 -12.53 -9.64 16.19
N ASP A 27 -13.36 -10.61 16.61
CA ASP A 27 -13.89 -11.59 15.67
C ASP A 27 -15.03 -10.98 14.87
N TYR A 28 -15.13 -11.36 13.61
CA TYR A 28 -16.35 -11.09 12.85
C TYR A 28 -17.26 -12.30 13.05
N ASP A 29 -18.37 -12.07 13.75
CA ASP A 29 -19.40 -13.09 13.92
C ASP A 29 -19.87 -13.61 12.56
N LEU A 30 -20.15 -14.90 12.48
CA LEU A 30 -20.74 -15.49 11.29
C LEU A 30 -22.12 -14.89 11.10
N ASP A 31 -22.46 -14.58 9.85
CA ASP A 31 -23.81 -14.23 9.46
C ASP A 31 -24.75 -15.40 9.83
N GLU A 32 -25.79 -15.13 10.63
CA GLU A 32 -26.66 -16.16 11.21
C GLU A 32 -27.47 -16.93 10.16
N GLU A 33 -27.74 -16.30 9.00
CA GLU A 33 -28.55 -16.87 7.91
C GLU A 33 -27.71 -17.71 6.94
N THR A 34 -26.51 -17.22 6.61
CA THR A 34 -25.62 -17.85 5.61
C THR A 34 -24.54 -18.73 6.25
N GLY A 35 -24.26 -18.54 7.54
CA GLY A 35 -23.16 -19.22 8.25
C GLY A 35 -21.77 -18.81 7.75
N GLU A 36 -21.65 -17.74 6.95
CA GLU A 36 -20.39 -17.25 6.40
C GLU A 36 -19.87 -16.03 7.19
N LYS A 37 -18.54 -15.81 7.19
CA LYS A 37 -18.00 -14.54 7.70
C LYS A 37 -18.47 -13.40 6.78
N PRO A 38 -19.04 -12.30 7.33
CA PRO A 38 -19.51 -11.18 6.52
C PRO A 38 -18.34 -10.64 5.70
N HIS A 39 -18.57 -10.34 4.41
CA HIS A 39 -17.54 -9.81 3.51
C HIS A 39 -17.30 -8.33 3.87
N PRO A 40 -16.26 -7.97 4.63
CA PRO A 40 -16.16 -6.62 5.12
C PRO A 40 -15.82 -5.71 3.94
N LYS A 41 -16.64 -4.69 3.72
CA LYS A 41 -16.32 -3.62 2.77
C LYS A 41 -15.07 -2.90 3.27
N THR A 42 -14.16 -2.57 2.35
CA THR A 42 -13.00 -1.74 2.72
C THR A 42 -13.48 -0.35 3.11
N THR A 43 -13.10 0.10 4.30
CA THR A 43 -13.30 1.47 4.79
C THR A 43 -12.03 2.29 4.59
N PHE A 44 -12.22 3.57 4.29
CA PHE A 44 -11.14 4.52 4.06
C PHE A 44 -11.22 5.58 5.15
N LEU A 45 -10.17 5.67 5.96
CA LEU A 45 -10.08 6.57 7.10
C LEU A 45 -9.08 7.67 6.78
N THR A 46 -9.37 8.90 7.21
CA THR A 46 -8.45 10.02 6.98
C THR A 46 -7.20 9.89 7.85
N ASP A 47 -6.02 9.93 7.22
CA ASP A 47 -4.74 10.08 7.91
C ASP A 47 -4.38 11.56 8.01
N HIS A 48 -4.27 12.06 9.24
CA HIS A 48 -3.97 13.46 9.55
C HIS A 48 -2.46 13.76 9.67
N THR A 49 -1.59 12.92 9.09
CA THR A 49 -0.14 13.14 9.08
C THR A 49 0.20 14.59 8.67
N LYS A 50 1.20 15.17 9.33
CA LYS A 50 1.71 16.51 9.02
C LYS A 50 2.96 16.49 8.14
N GLU A 51 3.59 15.33 8.01
CA GLU A 51 4.77 15.08 7.18
C GLU A 51 4.55 13.80 6.38
N ILE A 52 4.95 13.83 5.10
CA ILE A 52 4.69 12.74 4.16
C ILE A 52 5.92 11.86 3.91
N ILE A 53 7.13 12.43 4.00
CA ILE A 53 8.39 11.68 3.85
C ILE A 53 8.76 11.06 5.20
N SER A 54 8.91 9.74 5.21
CA SER A 54 9.49 9.01 6.33
C SER A 54 10.97 8.74 6.06
N TYR A 55 11.80 8.76 7.11
CA TYR A 55 13.23 8.46 6.97
C TYR A 55 13.61 7.17 7.70
N ASN A 56 14.61 6.48 7.16
CA ASN A 56 15.27 5.37 7.82
C ASN A 56 16.80 5.60 7.86
N LYS A 57 17.50 4.80 8.68
CA LYS A 57 18.97 4.83 8.83
C LYS A 57 19.57 3.43 8.69
N SER A 58 18.86 2.51 8.03
CA SER A 58 19.34 1.13 7.92
C SER A 58 20.52 1.09 6.93
N PRO A 59 21.66 0.49 7.31
CA PRO A 59 22.80 0.35 6.41
C PRO A 59 22.54 -0.67 5.29
N ASP A 60 21.47 -1.46 5.39
CA ASP A 60 21.17 -2.59 4.52
C ASP A 60 20.31 -2.21 3.30
N ILE A 61 19.75 -1.00 3.29
CA ILE A 61 18.91 -0.51 2.19
C ILE A 61 19.51 0.75 1.53
N PRO A 62 19.47 0.85 0.19
CA PRO A 62 20.18 1.88 -0.55
C PRO A 62 19.46 3.25 -0.57
N PHE A 63 18.37 3.41 0.17
CA PHE A 63 17.58 4.64 0.22
C PHE A 63 17.23 5.02 1.66
N ASN A 64 17.17 6.33 1.91
CA ASN A 64 16.85 6.87 3.23
C ASN A 64 15.43 7.42 3.33
N ALA A 65 14.88 7.96 2.23
CA ALA A 65 13.59 8.62 2.20
C ALA A 65 12.51 7.71 1.61
N GLY A 66 11.36 7.63 2.26
CA GLY A 66 10.20 6.83 1.85
C GLY A 66 8.93 7.67 1.72
N LEU A 67 8.08 7.31 0.76
CA LEU A 67 6.80 7.96 0.49
C LEU A 67 5.68 6.93 0.38
N ASN A 68 4.72 7.00 1.30
CA ASN A 68 3.54 6.15 1.30
C ASN A 68 2.31 7.03 1.49
N VAL A 69 1.42 7.07 0.49
CA VAL A 69 0.18 7.86 0.50
C VAL A 69 -0.98 7.14 1.22
N TYR A 70 -0.79 5.86 1.53
CA TYR A 70 -1.71 5.03 2.29
C TYR A 70 -1.02 4.40 3.52
N ARG A 71 -1.80 3.90 4.48
CA ARG A 71 -1.38 2.87 5.45
C ARG A 71 -2.40 1.73 5.41
N GLY A 72 -1.92 0.50 5.42
CA GLY A 72 -2.72 -0.66 5.01
C GLY A 72 -2.73 -0.83 3.49
N CYS A 73 -3.10 -2.02 3.02
CA CYS A 73 -3.11 -2.31 1.59
C CYS A 73 -4.24 -3.26 1.19
N GLU A 74 -5.11 -2.78 0.29
CA GLU A 74 -6.22 -3.55 -0.26
C GLU A 74 -5.80 -4.78 -1.06
N HIS A 75 -4.53 -4.91 -1.45
CA HIS A 75 -4.03 -6.11 -2.13
C HIS A 75 -4.19 -7.38 -1.30
N GLY A 76 -4.15 -7.25 0.03
CA GLY A 76 -4.38 -8.36 0.94
C GLY A 76 -3.34 -9.48 0.81
N CYS A 77 -2.07 -9.17 0.52
CA CYS A 77 -1.07 -10.21 0.42
C CYS A 77 -0.88 -10.89 1.79
N ILE A 78 -1.13 -12.19 1.91
CA ILE A 78 -1.13 -12.88 3.22
C ILE A 78 0.27 -12.88 3.87
N TYR A 79 1.31 -12.92 3.05
CA TYR A 79 2.72 -12.91 3.44
C TYR A 79 3.31 -11.49 3.61
N CYS A 80 2.47 -10.45 3.60
CA CYS A 80 2.96 -9.07 3.64
C CYS A 80 3.62 -8.74 4.99
N TYR A 81 4.90 -8.40 4.94
CA TYR A 81 5.68 -8.03 6.13
C TYR A 81 5.17 -6.75 6.81
N ALA A 82 4.39 -5.92 6.12
CA ALA A 82 3.88 -4.66 6.64
C ALA A 82 2.61 -4.80 7.49
N ARG A 83 1.99 -5.99 7.52
CA ARG A 83 0.79 -6.28 8.33
C ARG A 83 0.93 -5.87 9.81
N PRO A 84 2.03 -6.20 10.51
CA PRO A 84 2.25 -5.75 11.89
C PRO A 84 2.24 -4.24 12.08
N PHE A 85 2.54 -3.44 11.06
CA PHE A 85 2.56 -1.98 11.22
C PHE A 85 1.16 -1.39 11.45
N HIS A 86 0.11 -2.11 11.05
CA HIS A 86 -1.27 -1.72 11.34
C HIS A 86 -1.60 -1.80 12.82
N GLU A 87 -0.86 -2.59 13.60
CA GLU A 87 -1.08 -2.71 15.03
C GLU A 87 -0.74 -1.42 15.78
N TYR A 88 0.24 -0.64 15.30
CA TYR A 88 0.54 0.70 15.84
C TYR A 88 -0.58 1.72 15.62
N LEU A 89 -1.57 1.39 14.78
CA LEU A 89 -2.76 2.21 14.54
C LEU A 89 -3.96 1.73 15.39
N GLY A 90 -3.76 0.74 16.26
CA GLY A 90 -4.83 0.11 17.04
C GLY A 90 -5.66 -0.92 16.28
N PHE A 91 -5.26 -1.29 15.05
CA PHE A 91 -5.96 -2.26 14.22
C PHE A 91 -5.32 -3.65 14.27
N SER A 92 -6.05 -4.68 13.84
CA SER A 92 -5.45 -6.01 13.71
C SER A 92 -4.49 -6.11 12.50
N ALA A 93 -3.44 -6.92 12.62
CA ALA A 93 -2.56 -7.28 11.50
C ALA A 93 -3.22 -8.21 10.45
N GLY A 94 -4.40 -8.76 10.77
CA GLY A 94 -5.14 -9.66 9.90
C GLY A 94 -6.01 -8.93 8.88
N LEU A 95 -7.32 -9.09 8.99
CA LEU A 95 -8.30 -8.57 8.04
C LEU A 95 -8.36 -7.04 8.06
N ASP A 96 -8.12 -6.39 9.20
CA ASP A 96 -8.12 -4.93 9.30
C ASP A 96 -7.04 -4.26 8.43
N PHE A 97 -5.86 -4.88 8.27
CA PHE A 97 -4.79 -4.35 7.40
C PHE A 97 -5.24 -4.11 5.95
N GLU A 98 -6.13 -4.96 5.43
CA GLU A 98 -6.59 -4.92 4.04
C GLU A 98 -8.01 -4.37 3.89
N SER A 99 -8.72 -4.14 5.00
CA SER A 99 -10.09 -3.62 5.03
C SER A 99 -10.22 -2.23 5.67
N LYS A 100 -9.26 -1.77 6.49
CA LYS A 100 -9.23 -0.42 7.05
C LYS A 100 -8.00 0.33 6.55
N ILE A 101 -8.18 1.15 5.52
CA ILE A 101 -7.07 1.84 4.85
C ILE A 101 -7.02 3.29 5.31
N MET A 102 -5.88 3.69 5.87
CA MET A 102 -5.63 5.10 6.18
C MET A 102 -5.18 5.83 4.92
N VAL A 103 -5.81 6.96 4.61
CA VAL A 103 -5.59 7.72 3.39
C VAL A 103 -5.03 9.10 3.74
N LYS A 104 -3.82 9.38 3.25
CA LYS A 104 -3.18 10.70 3.42
C LYS A 104 -3.62 11.62 2.29
N HIS A 105 -4.83 12.16 2.38
CA HIS A 105 -5.41 13.02 1.34
C HIS A 105 -4.54 14.23 0.98
N LYS A 106 -3.76 14.76 1.93
CA LYS A 106 -2.86 15.90 1.76
C LYS A 106 -1.44 15.53 1.26
N ALA A 107 -1.23 14.28 0.83
CA ALA A 107 0.10 13.79 0.48
C ALA A 107 0.80 14.63 -0.62
N PRO A 108 0.14 15.02 -1.73
CA PRO A 108 0.77 15.85 -2.76
C PRO A 108 1.20 17.23 -2.25
N GLU A 109 0.35 17.89 -1.45
CA GLU A 109 0.60 19.21 -0.89
C GLU A 109 1.74 19.19 0.12
N LEU A 110 1.74 18.17 0.99
CA LEU A 110 2.82 17.95 1.95
C LEU A 110 4.14 17.63 1.24
N LEU A 111 4.11 16.84 0.16
CA LEU A 111 5.30 16.51 -0.61
C LEU A 111 5.88 17.76 -1.26
N LYS A 112 5.04 18.57 -1.92
CA LYS A 112 5.46 19.83 -2.54
C LYS A 112 6.10 20.76 -1.51
N LYS A 113 5.46 20.93 -0.35
CA LYS A 113 6.01 21.71 0.76
C LYS A 113 7.37 21.20 1.22
N THR A 114 7.56 19.88 1.30
CA THR A 114 8.85 19.28 1.67
C THR A 114 9.91 19.58 0.61
N LEU A 115 9.63 19.38 -0.68
CA LEU A 115 10.60 19.60 -1.76
C LEU A 115 10.97 21.08 -1.96
N GLN A 116 10.06 22.01 -1.62
CA GLN A 116 10.33 23.46 -1.64
C GLN A 116 11.23 23.95 -0.50
N SER A 117 11.39 23.15 0.56
CA SER A 117 12.17 23.55 1.73
C SER A 117 13.65 23.67 1.37
N ALA A 118 14.30 24.76 1.80
CA ALA A 118 15.75 24.91 1.67
C ALA A 118 16.56 23.81 2.40
N LYS A 119 15.92 23.07 3.30
CA LYS A 119 16.52 21.92 4.00
C LYS A 119 16.49 20.63 3.18
N TRP A 120 15.65 20.56 2.14
CA TRP A 120 15.56 19.37 1.29
C TRP A 120 16.84 19.23 0.46
N LYS A 121 17.43 18.05 0.54
CA LYS A 121 18.53 17.64 -0.33
C LYS A 121 17.97 16.59 -1.30
N PRO A 122 18.00 16.84 -2.62
CA PRO A 122 17.55 15.89 -3.61
C PRO A 122 18.18 14.51 -3.39
N GLN A 123 17.32 13.50 -3.28
CA GLN A 123 17.70 12.10 -3.07
C GLN A 123 16.57 11.20 -3.54
N VAL A 124 16.87 9.93 -3.76
CA VAL A 124 15.86 8.95 -4.17
C VAL A 124 14.81 8.80 -3.09
N ILE A 125 13.56 9.02 -3.45
CA ILE A 125 12.40 8.71 -2.62
C ILE A 125 11.89 7.33 -3.02
N ALA A 126 11.90 6.38 -2.09
CA ALA A 126 11.28 5.09 -2.29
C ALA A 126 9.77 5.18 -2.03
N MET A 127 8.99 5.08 -3.09
CA MET A 127 7.55 5.02 -3.02
C MET A 127 7.08 3.57 -2.86
N SER A 128 6.03 3.36 -2.07
CA SER A 128 5.36 2.07 -1.96
C SER A 128 6.08 1.00 -1.12
N GLY A 129 6.87 1.44 -0.13
CA GLY A 129 7.67 0.53 0.71
C GLY A 129 6.83 -0.37 1.64
N ILE A 130 5.82 0.17 2.33
CA ILE A 130 5.02 -0.59 3.33
C ILE A 130 3.56 -0.82 2.89
N THR A 131 3.18 -0.28 1.74
CA THR A 131 1.86 -0.41 1.14
C THR A 131 2.00 -0.25 -0.37
N ASP A 132 1.07 -0.79 -1.15
CA ASP A 132 1.07 -0.55 -2.60
C ASP A 132 0.45 0.81 -2.95
N CYS A 133 1.23 1.69 -3.58
CA CYS A 133 0.78 3.00 -4.06
C CYS A 133 -0.27 2.91 -5.19
N TYR A 134 -0.36 1.77 -5.88
CA TYR A 134 -1.35 1.48 -6.92
C TYR A 134 -2.40 0.45 -6.47
N GLN A 135 -2.66 0.35 -5.17
CA GLN A 135 -3.77 -0.47 -4.65
C GLN A 135 -5.14 0.01 -5.20
N PRO A 136 -6.19 -0.84 -5.22
CA PRO A 136 -7.47 -0.55 -5.87
C PRO A 136 -8.08 0.85 -5.69
N ILE A 137 -8.05 1.44 -4.50
CA ILE A 137 -8.57 2.79 -4.24
C ILE A 137 -7.85 3.90 -5.02
N GLU A 138 -6.60 3.68 -5.44
CA GLU A 138 -5.82 4.63 -6.23
C GLU A 138 -6.46 4.93 -7.60
N ARG A 139 -7.32 4.04 -8.13
CA ARG A 139 -8.10 4.33 -9.34
C ARG A 139 -9.03 5.53 -9.17
N LYS A 140 -9.46 5.82 -7.94
CA LYS A 140 -10.40 6.90 -7.62
C LYS A 140 -9.68 8.14 -7.08
N LEU A 141 -8.73 7.94 -6.16
CA LEU A 141 -8.12 9.06 -5.43
C LEU A 141 -6.99 9.77 -6.19
N LEU A 142 -6.30 9.05 -7.08
CA LEU A 142 -5.20 9.58 -7.89
C LEU A 142 -4.08 10.22 -7.05
N LEU A 143 -3.88 9.79 -5.79
CA LEU A 143 -2.91 10.41 -4.88
C LEU A 143 -1.48 10.11 -5.34
N THR A 144 -1.24 8.87 -5.76
CA THR A 144 0.06 8.47 -6.33
C THR A 144 0.36 9.27 -7.58
N ARG A 145 -0.61 9.39 -8.50
CA ARG A 145 -0.45 10.21 -9.71
C ARG A 145 -0.09 11.66 -9.37
N LYS A 146 -0.83 12.29 -8.47
CA LYS A 146 -0.57 13.68 -8.04
C LYS A 146 0.80 13.84 -7.38
N CYS A 147 1.22 12.88 -6.54
CA CYS A 147 2.57 12.88 -5.99
C CYS A 147 3.66 12.72 -7.07
N LEU A 148 3.43 11.88 -8.08
CA LEU A 148 4.35 11.74 -9.21
C LEU A 148 4.46 13.04 -10.02
N SER A 149 3.35 13.74 -10.26
CA SER A 149 3.39 15.06 -10.91
C SER A 149 4.22 16.07 -10.12
N VAL A 150 4.11 16.08 -8.78
CA VAL A 150 4.97 16.91 -7.92
C VAL A 150 6.43 16.48 -8.05
N LEU A 151 6.74 15.18 -8.05
CA LEU A 151 8.12 14.71 -8.21
C LEU A 151 8.71 15.11 -9.57
N ALA A 152 7.90 15.07 -10.65
CA ALA A 152 8.29 15.52 -11.98
C ALA A 152 8.57 17.04 -12.03
N GLU A 153 7.68 17.85 -11.45
CA GLU A 153 7.85 19.32 -11.35
C GLU A 153 9.20 19.70 -10.72
N TYR A 154 9.61 18.98 -9.67
CA TYR A 154 10.86 19.22 -8.95
C TYR A 154 12.04 18.38 -9.46
N ARG A 155 11.83 17.53 -10.47
CA ARG A 155 12.80 16.55 -10.99
C ARG A 155 13.47 15.75 -9.87
N ASN A 156 12.69 15.39 -8.84
CA ASN A 156 13.22 14.62 -7.72
C ASN A 156 13.14 13.13 -8.03
N PRO A 157 14.24 12.36 -7.90
CA PRO A 157 14.24 10.96 -8.26
C PRO A 157 13.32 10.12 -7.35
N VAL A 158 12.62 9.15 -7.97
CA VAL A 158 11.70 8.25 -7.28
C VAL A 158 11.90 6.79 -7.72
N GLY A 159 11.97 5.89 -6.75
CA GLY A 159 11.87 4.45 -6.97
C GLY A 159 10.47 3.98 -6.62
N ILE A 160 9.78 3.27 -7.50
CA ILE A 160 8.41 2.81 -7.30
C ILE A 160 8.39 1.29 -7.34
N ILE A 161 7.81 0.64 -6.33
CA ILE A 161 7.53 -0.80 -6.36
C ILE A 161 6.02 -1.04 -6.40
N THR A 162 5.53 -1.95 -7.25
CA THR A 162 4.10 -2.28 -7.28
C THR A 162 3.82 -3.70 -7.77
N LYS A 163 2.63 -4.21 -7.43
CA LYS A 163 2.03 -5.44 -7.94
C LYS A 163 0.87 -5.20 -8.90
N ASN A 164 0.64 -3.95 -9.31
CA ASN A 164 -0.55 -3.58 -10.06
C ASN A 164 -0.24 -2.95 -11.43
N HIS A 165 -0.90 -3.44 -12.47
CA HIS A 165 -0.85 -2.91 -13.83
C HIS A 165 -1.30 -1.44 -13.93
N LEU A 166 -2.01 -0.93 -12.91
CA LEU A 166 -2.47 0.45 -12.83
C LEU A 166 -1.35 1.49 -12.99
N ILE A 167 -0.10 1.14 -12.72
CA ILE A 167 1.07 2.00 -13.01
C ILE A 167 1.12 2.50 -14.46
N THR A 168 0.61 1.72 -15.41
CA THR A 168 0.56 2.10 -16.84
C THR A 168 -0.33 3.30 -17.13
N ARG A 169 -1.29 3.62 -16.24
CA ARG A 169 -2.10 4.85 -16.32
C ARG A 169 -1.23 6.10 -16.28
N ASP A 170 -0.13 6.04 -15.53
CA ASP A 170 0.72 7.20 -15.23
C ASP A 170 1.98 7.21 -16.10
N ILE A 171 1.98 6.46 -17.22
CA ILE A 171 3.12 6.35 -18.16
C ILE A 171 3.56 7.70 -18.72
N ASP A 172 2.65 8.66 -18.84
CA ASP A 172 2.94 10.02 -19.28
C ASP A 172 3.88 10.75 -18.32
N ILE A 173 3.60 10.69 -17.01
CA ILE A 173 4.45 11.29 -15.97
C ILE A 173 5.75 10.50 -15.78
N LEU A 174 5.68 9.17 -15.88
CA LEU A 174 6.86 8.32 -15.78
C LEU A 174 7.84 8.59 -16.93
N LYS A 175 7.35 8.86 -18.15
CA LYS A 175 8.18 9.27 -19.28
C LYS A 175 8.88 10.61 -19.01
N GLU A 176 8.17 11.60 -18.50
CA GLU A 176 8.75 12.91 -18.13
C GLU A 176 9.88 12.75 -17.10
N LEU A 177 9.65 11.98 -16.03
CA LEU A 177 10.71 11.70 -15.05
C LEU A 177 11.91 10.96 -15.67
N ASN A 178 11.65 10.05 -16.61
CA ASN A 178 12.69 9.27 -17.28
C ASN A 178 13.60 10.13 -18.17
N GLU A 179 13.10 11.23 -18.76
CA GLU A 179 13.93 12.19 -19.50
C GLU A 179 15.08 12.76 -18.64
N TYR A 180 14.88 12.81 -17.32
CA TYR A 180 15.86 13.27 -16.34
C TYR A 180 16.52 12.13 -15.54
N ASN A 181 16.33 10.86 -15.94
CA ASN A 181 16.78 9.68 -15.18
C ASN A 181 16.28 9.67 -13.73
N CYS A 182 15.09 10.22 -13.47
CA CYS A 182 14.53 10.42 -12.14
C CYS A 182 13.46 9.39 -11.76
N VAL A 183 13.34 8.28 -12.49
CA VAL A 183 12.40 7.22 -12.15
C VAL A 183 13.00 5.84 -12.34
N SER A 184 12.69 4.95 -11.39
CA SER A 184 12.88 3.52 -11.53
C SER A 184 11.62 2.80 -11.06
N THR A 185 11.15 1.83 -11.83
CA THR A 185 9.94 1.06 -11.53
C THR A 185 10.27 -0.41 -11.36
N THR A 186 9.88 -0.98 -10.24
CA THR A 186 10.05 -2.39 -9.90
C THR A 186 8.69 -3.07 -9.84
N ILE A 187 8.50 -4.10 -10.66
CA ILE A 187 7.26 -4.87 -10.65
C ILE A 187 7.46 -6.16 -9.88
N SER A 188 6.63 -6.37 -8.87
CA SER A 188 6.69 -7.54 -8.01
C SER A 188 5.88 -8.71 -8.57
N VAL A 189 6.57 -9.75 -9.02
CA VAL A 189 5.98 -11.02 -9.47
C VAL A 189 6.36 -12.13 -8.49
N THR A 190 5.39 -12.62 -7.71
CA THR A 190 5.64 -13.68 -6.71
C THR A 190 5.42 -15.08 -7.29
N SER A 191 4.42 -15.24 -8.15
CA SER A 191 4.17 -16.47 -8.91
C SER A 191 3.55 -16.11 -10.25
N LEU A 192 3.76 -16.95 -11.26
CA LEU A 192 3.04 -16.89 -12.54
C LEU A 192 1.77 -17.74 -12.55
N ASP A 193 1.58 -18.60 -11.54
CA ASP A 193 0.37 -19.41 -11.38
C ASP A 193 -0.78 -18.57 -10.82
N ASN A 194 -1.83 -18.39 -11.63
CA ASN A 194 -3.03 -17.65 -11.27
C ASN A 194 -3.72 -18.15 -10.01
N LYS A 195 -3.71 -19.46 -9.73
CA LYS A 195 -4.33 -20.06 -8.53
C LYS A 195 -3.55 -19.67 -7.28
N ILE A 196 -2.22 -19.69 -7.35
CA ILE A 196 -1.35 -19.28 -6.25
C ILE A 196 -1.51 -17.79 -5.98
N THR A 197 -1.49 -16.96 -7.03
CA THR A 197 -1.73 -15.51 -6.91
C THR A 197 -3.08 -15.21 -6.25
N GLU A 198 -4.14 -15.91 -6.63
CA GLU A 198 -5.47 -15.71 -6.04
C GLU A 198 -5.57 -16.11 -4.58
N LEU A 199 -4.73 -17.06 -4.14
CA LEU A 199 -4.65 -17.45 -2.73
C LEU A 199 -3.81 -16.45 -1.92
N MET A 200 -2.65 -16.05 -2.46
CA MET A 200 -1.64 -15.33 -1.69
C MET A 200 -1.77 -13.80 -1.79
N GLU A 201 -2.26 -13.28 -2.90
CA GLU A 201 -2.28 -11.84 -3.22
C GLU A 201 -3.56 -11.47 -4.02
N PRO A 202 -4.76 -11.69 -3.43
CA PRO A 202 -6.04 -11.85 -4.14
C PRO A 202 -6.54 -10.61 -4.89
N ARG A 203 -6.08 -9.40 -4.55
CA ARG A 203 -6.54 -8.15 -5.16
C ARG A 203 -5.45 -7.40 -5.94
N THR A 204 -4.32 -8.06 -6.19
CA THR A 204 -3.29 -7.58 -7.11
C THR A 204 -3.69 -7.82 -8.57
N SER A 205 -2.96 -7.23 -9.52
CA SER A 205 -3.12 -7.60 -10.93
C SER A 205 -2.74 -9.07 -11.14
N ARG A 206 -3.38 -9.76 -12.09
CA ARG A 206 -2.94 -11.11 -12.50
C ARG A 206 -1.49 -11.05 -13.01
N PRO A 207 -0.65 -12.09 -12.80
CA PRO A 207 0.78 -12.02 -13.08
C PRO A 207 1.10 -11.59 -14.52
N TYR A 208 0.36 -12.12 -15.50
CA TYR A 208 0.55 -11.78 -16.91
C TYR A 208 0.21 -10.31 -17.26
N ARG A 209 -0.57 -9.60 -16.43
CA ARG A 209 -0.84 -8.15 -16.62
C ARG A 209 0.28 -7.28 -16.04
N ARG A 210 1.17 -7.87 -15.24
CA ARG A 210 2.30 -7.18 -14.61
C ARG A 210 3.55 -7.17 -15.51
N LEU A 211 3.61 -8.09 -16.48
CA LEU A 211 4.66 -8.19 -17.51
C LEU A 211 4.23 -7.42 -18.76
#